data_AF-A0A552IG95-F1
#
_entry.id   AF-A0A552IG95-F1
#
_cell.length_a   1.000
_cell.length_b   1.000
_cell.length_c   1.000
_cell.angle_alpha   90.00
_cell.angle_beta   90.00
_cell.angle_gamma   90.00
#
_symmetry.space_group_name_H-M   'P 1'
#
loop_
_entity.id
_entity.type
_entity.pdbx_description
1 polymer ?
#
loop_
_entity_poly.entity_id
_entity_poly.type
_entity_poly.pdbx_seq_one_letter_code
_entity_poly.pdbx_strand_id
1 'polypeptide(L)'
;MSAAQQNKYINQLSQQLVNAIERIKTLELDLEPEGRITAAFDAMKRPIDEKFAAIDKRFERLQHQFNRLQAKIEVVLEAITGLGDLPEDELL
;
A
#
# COMPACT_ATOMS: atom_id res chain seq x y z
N MET A 1 -10.65 -56.22 -7.70
CA MET A 1 -9.56 -55.84 -6.76
C MET A 1 -9.61 -56.81 -5.61
N SER A 2 -8.47 -57.31 -5.13
CA SER A 2 -8.46 -58.16 -3.93
C SER A 2 -8.67 -57.32 -2.67
N ALA A 3 -9.21 -57.91 -1.60
CA ALA A 3 -9.41 -57.23 -0.32
C ALA A 3 -8.10 -56.62 0.23
N ALA A 4 -6.96 -57.28 -0.02
CA ALA A 4 -5.63 -56.77 0.35
C ALA A 4 -5.24 -55.50 -0.41
N GLN A 5 -5.59 -55.39 -1.70
CA GLN A 5 -5.35 -54.19 -2.51
C GLN A 5 -6.24 -53.03 -2.04
N GLN A 6 -7.50 -53.30 -1.70
CA GLN A 6 -8.42 -52.32 -1.13
C GLN A 6 -7.91 -51.79 0.22
N ASN A 7 -7.48 -52.68 1.13
CA ASN A 7 -6.93 -52.26 2.42
C ASN A 7 -5.66 -51.41 2.27
N LYS A 8 -4.77 -51.77 1.33
CA LYS A 8 -3.57 -50.97 1.05
C LYS A 8 -3.93 -49.57 0.53
N TYR A 9 -4.90 -49.47 -0.37
CA TYR A 9 -5.40 -48.20 -0.89
C TYR A 9 -6.05 -47.34 0.21
N ILE A 10 -6.88 -47.94 1.07
CA ILE A 10 -7.51 -47.24 2.20
C ILE A 10 -6.46 -46.69 3.17
N ASN A 11 -5.42 -47.46 3.48
CA ASN A 11 -4.33 -46.99 4.35
C ASN A 11 -3.55 -45.85 3.71
N GLN A 12 -3.28 -45.91 2.41
CA GLN A 12 -2.63 -44.83 1.67
C GLN A 12 -3.47 -43.56 1.68
N LEU A 13 -4.78 -43.66 1.44
CA LEU A 13 -5.70 -42.53 1.52
C LEU A 13 -5.75 -41.93 2.92
N SER A 14 -5.79 -42.77 3.97
CA SER A 14 -5.81 -42.31 5.36
C SER A 14 -4.55 -41.49 5.68
N GLN A 15 -3.38 -41.96 5.24
CA GLN A 15 -2.13 -41.21 5.42
C GLN A 15 -2.13 -39.89 4.65
N GLN A 16 -2.65 -39.89 3.42
CA GLN A 16 -2.78 -38.66 2.62
C GLN A 16 -3.72 -37.65 3.28
N LEU A 17 -4.84 -38.11 3.86
CA LEU A 17 -5.78 -37.26 4.58
C LEU A 17 -5.15 -36.64 5.82
N VAL A 18 -4.42 -37.42 6.63
CA VAL A 18 -3.70 -36.90 7.79
C VAL A 18 -2.71 -35.81 7.38
N ASN A 19 -1.92 -36.06 6.33
CA ASN A 19 -0.97 -35.07 5.83
C ASN A 19 -1.66 -33.80 5.29
N ALA A 20 -2.82 -33.94 4.66
CA ALA A 20 -3.60 -32.82 4.16
C ALA A 20 -4.17 -31.96 5.30
N ILE A 21 -4.69 -32.60 6.36
CA ILE A 21 -5.22 -31.91 7.54
C ILE A 21 -4.14 -31.07 8.22
N GLU A 22 -2.94 -31.62 8.40
CA GLU A 22 -1.83 -30.87 9.01
C GLU A 22 -1.40 -29.66 8.17
N ARG A 23 -1.42 -29.80 6.84
CA ARG A 23 -1.18 -28.67 5.94
C ARG A 23 -2.28 -27.61 6.04
N ILE A 24 -3.55 -28.01 6.13
CA ILE A 24 -4.67 -27.08 6.26
C ILE A 24 -4.56 -26.28 7.56
N LYS A 25 -4.26 -26.91 8.70
CA LYS A 25 -4.05 -26.20 9.98
C LYS A 25 -2.94 -25.16 9.91
N THR A 26 -1.85 -25.49 9.21
CA THR A 26 -0.74 -24.55 9.03
C THR A 26 -1.18 -23.33 8.21
N LEU A 27 -1.96 -23.57 7.16
CA LEU A 27 -2.51 -22.49 6.33
C LEU A 27 -3.53 -21.63 7.09
N GLU A 28 -4.35 -22.22 7.94
CA GLU A 28 -5.28 -21.50 8.82
C GLU A 28 -4.52 -20.53 9.74
N LEU A 29 -3.48 -21.00 10.43
CA LEU A 29 -2.63 -20.16 11.28
C LEU A 29 -1.93 -19.02 10.51
N ASP A 30 -1.56 -19.27 9.26
CA ASP A 30 -0.93 -18.24 8.42
C ASP A 30 -1.95 -17.18 7.96
N LEU A 31 -3.22 -17.55 7.74
CA LEU A 31 -4.28 -16.73 7.14
C LEU A 31 -5.28 -16.11 8.13
N GLU A 32 -5.29 -16.55 9.39
CA GLU A 32 -6.16 -15.98 10.43
C GLU A 32 -5.96 -14.45 10.58
N PRO A 33 -6.98 -13.72 11.07
CA PRO A 33 -6.77 -12.39 11.62
C PRO A 33 -5.66 -12.45 12.67
N GLU A 34 -4.66 -11.57 12.59
CA GLU A 34 -3.44 -11.62 13.42
C GLU A 34 -2.46 -12.78 13.11
N GLY A 35 -2.77 -13.59 12.10
CA GLY A 35 -1.90 -14.63 11.56
C GLY A 35 -0.61 -14.09 10.96
N ARG A 36 0.31 -15.00 10.61
CA ARG A 36 1.67 -14.65 10.16
C ARG A 36 1.68 -13.80 8.90
N ILE A 37 0.76 -14.05 7.97
CA ILE A 37 0.62 -13.25 6.75
C ILE A 37 0.11 -11.85 7.09
N THR A 38 -0.90 -11.75 7.96
CA THR A 38 -1.45 -10.47 8.43
C THR A 38 -0.36 -9.60 9.05
N ALA A 39 0.43 -10.15 9.98
CA ALA A 39 1.55 -9.44 10.61
C ALA A 39 2.63 -8.99 9.61
N ALA A 40 2.94 -9.82 8.60
CA ALA A 40 3.88 -9.47 7.55
C ALA A 40 3.37 -8.33 6.65
N PHE A 41 2.09 -8.35 6.31
CA PHE A 41 1.45 -7.26 5.56
C PHE A 41 1.44 -5.95 6.35
N ASP A 42 1.11 -5.99 7.65
CA ASP A 42 1.14 -4.80 8.50
C ASP A 42 2.54 -4.22 8.63
N ALA A 43 3.55 -5.08 8.82
CA ALA A 43 4.94 -4.68 8.86
C ALA A 43 5.41 -4.04 7.54
N MET A 44 4.88 -4.49 6.40
CA MET A 44 5.15 -3.92 5.07
C MET A 44 4.40 -2.60 4.85
N LYS A 45 3.16 -2.48 5.34
CA LYS A 45 2.29 -1.31 5.14
C LYS A 45 2.77 -0.09 5.95
N ARG A 46 3.18 -0.29 7.20
CA ARG A 46 3.61 0.81 8.08
C ARG A 46 4.66 1.76 7.46
N PRO A 47 5.80 1.29 6.91
CA PRO A 47 6.78 2.20 6.31
C PRO A 47 6.27 2.87 5.03
N ILE A 48 5.30 2.28 4.33
CA ILE A 48 4.64 2.90 3.17
C ILE A 48 3.81 4.10 3.64
N ASP A 49 2.97 3.91 4.66
CA ASP A 49 2.15 4.97 5.24
C ASP A 49 3.03 6.12 5.77
N GLU A 50 4.13 5.81 6.46
CA GLU A 50 5.09 6.80 6.94
C GLU A 50 5.73 7.61 5.80
N LYS A 51 6.07 6.94 4.69
CA LYS A 51 6.62 7.61 3.50
C LYS A 51 5.61 8.54 2.84
N PHE A 52 4.36 8.11 2.69
CA PHE A 52 3.31 8.97 2.13
C PHE A 52 3.05 10.19 3.01
N ALA A 53 2.94 10.01 4.33
CA ALA A 53 2.80 11.13 5.26
C ALA A 53 3.99 12.12 5.19
N ALA A 54 5.21 11.63 4.95
CA ALA A 54 6.38 12.48 4.74
C ALA A 54 6.36 13.22 3.40
N ILE A 55 5.80 12.60 2.36
CA ILE A 55 5.59 13.21 1.04
C ILE A 55 4.55 14.33 1.14
N ASP A 56 3.42 14.10 1.81
CA ASP A 56 2.37 15.11 1.98
C ASP A 56 2.93 16.38 2.63
N LYS A 57 3.69 16.24 3.73
CA LYS A 57 4.37 17.37 4.40
C LYS A 57 5.40 18.09 3.51
N ARG A 58 6.00 17.41 2.53
CA ARG A 58 6.90 18.05 1.56
C ARG A 58 6.09 18.84 0.53
N PHE A 59 4.99 18.28 0.03
CA PHE A 59 4.10 18.97 -0.89
C PHE A 59 3.47 20.22 -0.28
N GLU A 60 2.98 20.17 0.96
CA GLU A 60 2.47 21.35 1.66
C GLU A 60 3.52 22.47 1.73
N ARG A 61 4.77 22.12 2.07
CA ARG A 61 5.87 23.09 2.12
C ARG A 61 6.20 23.67 0.75
N LEU A 62 6.18 22.85 -0.30
CA LEU A 62 6.38 23.30 -1.68
C LEU A 62 5.26 24.25 -2.11
N GLN A 63 4.00 23.93 -1.80
CA GLN A 63 2.85 24.79 -2.08
C GLN A 63 3.00 26.15 -1.40
N HIS A 64 3.39 26.19 -0.12
CA HIS A 64 3.67 27.46 0.56
C HIS A 64 4.84 28.23 -0.05
N GLN A 65 5.88 27.55 -0.52
CA GLN A 65 6.99 28.20 -1.23
C GLN A 65 6.54 28.78 -2.57
N PHE A 66 5.73 28.04 -3.31
CA PHE A 66 5.17 28.46 -4.60
C PHE A 66 4.27 29.70 -4.43
N ASN A 67 3.33 29.67 -3.48
CA ASN A 67 2.46 30.82 -3.21
C ASN A 67 3.26 32.07 -2.81
N ARG A 68 4.33 31.91 -2.01
CA ARG A 68 5.22 33.04 -1.67
C ARG A 68 6.00 33.56 -2.88
N LEU A 69 6.39 32.66 -3.79
CA LEU A 69 7.07 33.06 -5.02
C LEU A 69 6.11 33.81 -5.95
N GLN A 70 4.89 33.30 -6.13
CA GLN A 70 3.83 33.94 -6.89
C GLN A 70 3.56 35.36 -6.38
N ALA A 71 3.33 35.53 -5.08
CA ALA A 71 3.11 36.86 -4.48
C ALA A 71 4.29 37.82 -4.70
N LYS A 72 5.54 37.33 -4.66
CA LYS A 72 6.71 38.17 -4.97
C LYS A 72 6.77 38.56 -6.44
N ILE A 73 6.39 37.66 -7.34
CA ILE A 73 6.34 37.92 -8.77
C ILE A 73 5.28 38.98 -9.08
N GLU A 74 4.09 38.87 -8.49
CA GLU A 74 3.00 39.86 -8.62
C GLU A 74 3.47 41.26 -8.22
N VAL A 75 4.11 41.40 -7.05
CA VAL A 75 4.66 42.70 -6.59
C VAL A 75 5.69 43.28 -7.57
N VAL A 76 6.57 42.43 -8.11
CA VAL A 76 7.58 42.88 -9.08
C VAL A 76 6.94 43.27 -10.41
N LEU A 77 5.94 42.52 -10.88
CA LEU A 77 5.20 42.83 -12.09
C LEU A 77 4.43 44.14 -11.95
N GLU A 78 3.75 44.37 -10.83
CA GLU A 78 3.07 45.62 -10.54
C GLU A 78 4.07 46.80 -10.54
N ALA A 79 5.24 46.63 -9.91
CA ALA A 79 6.26 47.67 -9.88
C ALA A 79 6.84 48.04 -11.26
N ILE A 80 6.88 47.08 -12.19
CA ILE A 80 7.45 47.28 -13.53
C ILE A 80 6.38 47.76 -14.53
N THR A 81 5.16 47.22 -14.43
CA THR A 81 4.10 47.39 -15.45
C THR A 81 2.98 48.33 -15.01
N GLY A 82 2.83 48.58 -13.70
CA GLY A 82 1.68 49.27 -13.13
C GLY A 82 0.38 48.45 -13.15
N LEU A 83 0.45 47.17 -13.53
CA LEU A 83 -0.69 46.24 -13.55
C LEU A 83 -0.62 45.37 -12.30
N GLY A 84 -1.58 45.55 -11.39
CA GLY A 84 -1.63 44.85 -10.10
C GLY A 84 -2.20 43.43 -10.16
N ASP A 85 -2.76 43.01 -11.30
CA ASP A 85 -3.33 41.67 -11.47
C ASP A 85 -3.29 41.27 -12.96
N LEU A 86 -2.58 40.20 -13.30
CA LEU A 86 -2.60 39.61 -14.63
C LEU A 86 -3.68 38.51 -14.64
N PRO A 87 -4.60 38.50 -15.61
CA PRO A 87 -5.63 37.47 -15.65
C PRO A 87 -5.01 36.07 -15.75
N GLU A 88 -5.32 35.19 -14.79
CA GLU A 88 -4.85 33.80 -14.78
C GLU A 88 -5.38 32.98 -15.99
N ASP A 89 -6.39 33.50 -16.68
CA ASP A 89 -7.18 32.78 -17.69
C ASP A 89 -6.58 32.71 -19.12
N GLU A 90 -5.41 33.31 -19.39
CA GLU A 90 -4.85 33.35 -20.76
C GLU A 90 -3.79 32.27 -21.10
N LEU A 91 -3.52 31.33 -20.22
CA LEU A 91 -2.58 30.22 -20.49
C LEU A 91 -3.33 28.89 -20.70
N LEU A 92 -4.00 28.76 -21.84
CA LEU A 92 -4.51 27.49 -22.40
C LEU A 92 -3.51 26.89 -23.41
#